data_AF-A0A378W0K0-F1
#
_entry.id   AF-A0A378W0K0-F1
#
_cell.length_a   1.000
_cell.length_b   1.000
_cell.length_c   1.000
_cell.angle_alpha   90.00
_cell.angle_beta   90.00
_cell.angle_gamma   90.00
#
_symmetry.space_group_name_H-M   'P 1'
#
loop_
_entity.id
_entity.type
_entity.pdbx_description
1 polymer ?
#
loop_
_entity_poly.entity_id
_entity_poly.type
_entity_poly.pdbx_seq_one_letter_code
_entity_poly.pdbx_strand_id
1 'polypeptide(L)'
;MVLRGLLSDHQKKTHDPVIIYGAGRSGRQLLEAVKQMREYSAAAFVDDNPKLWHTVIYDLAVYQPDAIAFLIERYGVEKSCSPFPARLRNNAAESSAN
;
A
#
# COMPACT_ATOMS: atom_id res chain seq x y z
N MET A 1 29.33 28.92 -25.00
CA MET A 1 27.93 28.47 -25.12
C MET A 1 27.93 27.13 -25.83
N VAL A 2 27.82 26.03 -25.07
CA VAL A 2 27.61 24.69 -25.63
C VAL A 2 26.42 24.11 -24.87
N LEU A 3 25.34 23.89 -25.60
CA LEU A 3 24.06 23.39 -25.10
C LEU A 3 24.17 21.87 -24.94
N ARG A 4 24.14 21.38 -23.69
CA ARG A 4 23.95 19.95 -23.41
C ARG A 4 22.49 19.75 -23.02
N GLY A 5 21.69 19.38 -24.01
CA GLY A 5 20.39 18.77 -23.78
C GLY A 5 20.59 17.38 -23.22
N LEU A 6 20.56 17.25 -21.90
CA LEU A 6 20.19 15.99 -21.28
C LEU A 6 18.67 15.98 -21.28
N LEU A 7 18.14 15.15 -22.17
CA LEU A 7 16.72 14.80 -22.27
C LEU A 7 16.14 14.73 -20.86
N SER A 8 15.16 15.59 -20.61
CA SER A 8 14.22 15.41 -19.53
C SER A 8 13.61 14.03 -19.73
N ASP A 9 14.12 13.04 -18.99
CA ASP A 9 13.29 11.90 -18.73
C ASP A 9 12.21 12.43 -17.80
N HIS A 10 11.07 12.73 -18.40
CA HIS A 10 9.80 12.88 -17.73
C HIS A 10 9.55 11.52 -17.08
N GLN A 11 10.24 11.28 -15.96
CA GLN A 11 9.96 10.22 -15.02
C GLN A 11 8.48 10.42 -14.73
N LYS A 12 7.64 9.64 -15.42
CA LYS A 12 6.23 9.52 -15.08
C LYS A 12 6.28 9.31 -13.57
N LYS A 13 5.65 10.21 -12.81
CA LYS A 13 5.45 10.00 -11.37
C LYS A 13 4.53 8.79 -11.24
N THR A 14 5.07 7.60 -11.45
CA THR A 14 4.42 6.34 -11.17
C THR A 14 4.63 6.16 -9.69
N HIS A 15 3.54 6.27 -8.95
CA HIS A 15 3.52 5.96 -7.54
C HIS A 15 4.09 4.54 -7.33
N ASP A 16 4.96 4.37 -6.34
CA ASP A 16 5.55 3.09 -5.99
C ASP A 16 4.44 2.13 -5.53
N PRO A 17 4.27 0.98 -6.19
CA PRO A 17 3.21 0.05 -5.86
C PRO A 17 3.49 -0.63 -4.51
N VAL A 18 2.47 -0.71 -3.65
CA VAL A 18 2.57 -1.34 -2.32
C VAL A 18 1.49 -2.39 -2.12
N ILE A 19 1.82 -3.48 -1.43
CA ILE A 19 0.87 -4.51 -1.00
C ILE A 19 0.53 -4.25 0.47
N ILE A 20 -0.76 -4.19 0.79
CA ILE A 20 -1.22 -3.98 2.17
C ILE A 20 -1.60 -5.33 2.78
N TYR A 21 -0.94 -5.70 3.88
CA TYR A 21 -1.31 -6.88 4.64
C TYR A 21 -2.43 -6.57 5.64
N GLY A 22 -3.44 -7.43 5.68
CA GLY A 22 -4.71 -7.26 6.37
C GLY A 22 -5.71 -6.42 5.56
N ALA A 23 -6.86 -6.98 5.21
CA ALA A 23 -7.98 -6.31 4.54
C ALA A 23 -9.14 -5.95 5.52
N GLY A 24 -8.89 -6.13 6.82
CA GLY A 24 -9.75 -5.69 7.92
C GLY A 24 -9.79 -4.17 8.12
N ARG A 25 -10.29 -3.72 9.28
CA ARG A 25 -10.42 -2.28 9.60
C ARG A 25 -9.08 -1.53 9.52
N SER A 26 -8.04 -2.08 10.13
CA SER A 26 -6.71 -1.44 10.18
C SER A 26 -6.07 -1.31 8.80
N GLY A 27 -6.19 -2.32 7.94
CA GLY A 27 -5.67 -2.25 6.57
C GLY A 27 -6.38 -1.23 5.69
N ARG A 28 -7.70 -1.09 5.85
CA ARG A 28 -8.47 -0.04 5.16
C ARG A 28 -8.06 1.36 5.64
N GLN A 29 -7.79 1.54 6.93
CA GLN A 29 -7.25 2.81 7.46
C GLN A 29 -5.87 3.12 6.87
N LEU A 30 -5.01 2.10 6.75
CA LEU A 30 -3.70 2.26 6.10
C LEU A 30 -3.84 2.61 4.62
N LEU A 31 -4.78 2.00 3.90
CA LEU A 31 -5.07 2.35 2.50
C LEU A 31 -5.42 3.85 2.36
N GLU A 32 -6.25 4.38 3.25
CA GLU A 32 -6.59 5.81 3.21
C GLU A 32 -5.36 6.71 3.47
N ALA A 33 -4.44 6.30 4.33
CA ALA A 33 -3.17 7.01 4.52
C ALA A 33 -2.27 6.93 3.27
N VAL A 34 -2.18 5.75 2.64
CA VAL A 34 -1.42 5.53 1.39
C VAL A 34 -1.98 6.39 0.26
N LYS A 35 -3.32 6.49 0.12
CA LYS A 35 -3.96 7.36 -0.89
C LYS A 35 -3.63 8.84 -0.74
N GLN A 36 -3.26 9.30 0.45
CA GLN A 36 -2.83 10.68 0.68
C GLN A 36 -1.37 10.92 0.28
N MET A 37 -0.56 9.87 0.21
CA MET A 37 0.84 9.94 -0.22
C MET A 37 0.90 9.96 -1.76
N ARG A 38 1.68 10.89 -2.33
CA ARG A 38 1.82 11.00 -3.79
C ARG A 38 2.90 10.06 -4.34
N GLU A 39 3.61 9.42 -3.45
CA GLU A 39 4.75 8.55 -3.73
C GLU A 39 4.32 7.09 -3.82
N TYR A 40 3.19 6.69 -3.23
CA TYR A 40 2.76 5.29 -3.15
C TYR A 40 1.38 5.06 -3.76
N SER A 41 1.15 3.84 -4.24
CA SER A 41 -0.16 3.38 -4.72
C SER A 41 -0.39 1.95 -4.28
N ALA A 42 -1.50 1.70 -3.59
CA ALA A 42 -1.83 0.35 -3.15
C ALA A 42 -2.23 -0.51 -4.36
N ALA A 43 -1.55 -1.64 -4.53
CA ALA A 43 -1.74 -2.55 -5.66
C ALA A 43 -2.69 -3.72 -5.34
N ALA A 44 -2.67 -4.20 -4.09
CA ALA A 44 -3.48 -5.33 -3.63
C ALA A 44 -3.55 -5.38 -2.10
N PHE A 45 -4.55 -6.10 -1.58
CA PHE A 45 -4.57 -6.58 -0.21
C PHE A 45 -4.11 -8.04 -0.14
N VAL A 46 -3.50 -8.40 0.99
CA VAL A 46 -3.24 -9.80 1.39
C VAL A 46 -3.84 -10.00 2.77
N ASP A 47 -4.58 -11.09 3.01
CA ASP A 47 -5.17 -11.36 4.33
C ASP A 47 -5.14 -12.87 4.63
N ASP A 48 -4.97 -13.25 5.89
CA ASP A 48 -5.00 -14.66 6.32
C ASP A 48 -6.41 -15.26 6.34
N ASN A 49 -7.45 -14.42 6.39
CA ASN A 49 -8.82 -14.89 6.48
C ASN A 49 -9.33 -15.36 5.12
N PRO A 50 -9.57 -16.67 4.92
CA PRO A 50 -9.99 -17.20 3.62
C PRO A 50 -11.35 -16.69 3.16
N LYS A 51 -12.18 -16.17 4.08
CA LYS A 51 -13.46 -15.54 3.75
C LYS A 51 -13.30 -14.24 2.95
N LEU A 52 -12.12 -13.62 3.00
CA LEU A 52 -11.84 -12.38 2.28
C LEU A 52 -11.13 -12.61 0.94
N TRP A 53 -10.56 -13.80 0.69
CA TRP A 53 -9.86 -14.06 -0.56
C TRP A 53 -10.78 -13.92 -1.78
N HIS A 54 -10.23 -13.41 -2.88
CA HIS A 54 -10.94 -13.13 -4.14
C HIS A 54 -12.06 -12.09 -4.03
N THR A 55 -12.22 -11.45 -2.86
CA THR A 55 -13.07 -10.27 -2.74
C THR A 55 -12.33 -9.03 -3.22
N VAL A 56 -13.09 -7.97 -3.52
CA VAL A 56 -12.57 -6.65 -3.90
C VAL A 56 -12.98 -5.65 -2.83
N ILE A 57 -12.01 -4.90 -2.31
CA ILE A 57 -12.18 -3.87 -1.30
C ILE A 57 -11.50 -2.60 -1.80
N TYR A 58 -12.27 -1.51 -1.98
CA TYR A 58 -11.77 -0.26 -2.57
C TYR A 58 -11.02 -0.47 -3.90
N ASP A 59 -11.61 -1.27 -4.78
CA ASP A 59 -11.03 -1.64 -6.09
C ASP A 59 -9.72 -2.46 -6.03
N LEU A 60 -9.32 -2.90 -4.84
CA LEU A 60 -8.17 -3.78 -4.63
C LEU A 60 -8.63 -5.20 -4.33
N ALA A 61 -8.11 -6.16 -5.10
CA ALA A 61 -8.33 -7.57 -4.84
C ALA A 61 -7.60 -8.01 -3.56
N VAL A 62 -8.25 -8.90 -2.80
CA VAL A 62 -7.68 -9.52 -1.60
C VAL A 62 -7.17 -10.91 -1.94
N TYR A 63 -5.90 -11.15 -1.68
CA TYR A 63 -5.21 -12.41 -1.96
C TYR A 63 -4.84 -13.15 -0.67
N GLN A 64 -4.58 -14.45 -0.82
CA GLN A 64 -3.96 -15.27 0.21
C GLN A 64 -2.46 -14.95 0.36
N PRO A 65 -1.84 -15.21 1.54
CA PRO A 65 -0.42 -14.93 1.78
C PRO A 65 0.52 -15.56 0.76
N ASP A 66 0.20 -16.75 0.27
CA ASP A 66 1.02 -17.47 -0.72
C ASP A 66 1.12 -16.75 -2.07
N ALA A 67 0.21 -15.81 -2.35
CA ALA A 67 0.24 -15.01 -3.57
C ALA A 67 1.26 -13.86 -3.51
N ILE A 68 1.89 -13.55 -2.37
CA ILE A 68 2.79 -12.40 -2.23
C ILE A 68 3.92 -12.42 -3.28
N ALA A 69 4.55 -13.57 -3.52
CA ALA A 69 5.61 -13.69 -4.52
C ALA A 69 5.10 -13.34 -5.93
N PHE A 70 3.92 -13.84 -6.29
CA PHE A 70 3.25 -13.52 -7.55
C PHE A 70 2.87 -12.04 -7.63
N LEU A 71 2.38 -11.44 -6.54
CA LEU A 71 2.01 -10.02 -6.51
C LEU A 71 3.23 -9.11 -6.67
N ILE A 72 4.35 -9.45 -6.04
CA ILE A 72 5.62 -8.72 -6.19
C ILE A 72 6.04 -8.70 -7.66
N GLU A 73 6.04 -9.86 -8.31
CA GLU A 73 6.39 -9.98 -9.73
C GLU A 73 5.38 -9.24 -10.64
N ARG A 74 4.08 -9.42 -10.39
CA ARG A 74 3.00 -8.85 -11.20
C ARG A 74 2.98 -7.33 -11.16
N TYR A 75 3.18 -6.74 -9.98
CA TYR A 75 3.05 -5.30 -9.77
C TYR A 75 4.39 -4.56 -9.73
N GLY A 76 5.52 -5.27 -9.77
CA GLY A 76 6.85 -4.64 -9.68
C GLY A 76 7.10 -4.00 -8.32
N VAL A 77 6.56 -4.58 -7.24
CA VAL A 77 6.76 -4.07 -5.88
C VAL A 77 8.22 -4.29 -5.50
N GLU A 78 8.98 -3.20 -5.35
CA GLU A 78 10.37 -3.31 -4.96
C GLU A 78 10.48 -3.88 -3.53
N LYS A 79 11.27 -4.95 -3.37
CA LYS A 79 11.49 -5.65 -2.08
C LYS A 79 12.14 -4.78 -1.00
N SER A 80 12.52 -3.53 -1.29
CA SER A 80 13.09 -2.59 -0.33
C SER A 80 12.01 -1.97 0.57
N CYS A 81 11.17 -2.79 1.21
CA CYS A 81 10.26 -2.33 2.24
C CYS A 81 11.03 -2.23 3.57
N SER A 82 11.59 -1.04 3.82
CA SER A 82 11.92 -0.60 5.18
C SER A 82 10.63 -0.58 6.02
N PRO A 83 10.62 -1.02 7.28
CA PRO A 83 9.42 -0.95 8.11
C PRO A 83 9.05 0.51 8.34
N PHE A 84 8.06 1.03 7.63
CA PHE A 84 7.42 2.30 7.99
C PHE A 84 6.86 2.17 9.42
N PRO A 85 7.05 3.16 10.31
CA PRO A 85 7.10 2.95 11.75
C PRO A 85 5.75 2.50 12.31
N ALA A 86 5.82 1.47 13.15
CA ALA A 86 4.74 0.96 13.96
C ALA A 86 4.28 2.02 14.99
N ARG A 87 3.45 3.00 14.58
CA ARG A 87 2.67 3.82 15.51
C ARG A 87 1.46 4.52 14.90
N LEU A 88 0.48 3.75 14.44
CA LEU A 88 -0.93 4.15 14.53
C LEU A 88 -1.48 3.66 15.88
N ARG A 89 -1.05 4.32 16.97
CA ARG A 89 -1.73 4.19 18.28
C ARG A 89 -2.97 5.06 18.20
N ASN A 90 -4.11 4.45 17.89
CA ASN A 90 -5.41 5.11 17.99
C ASN A 90 -5.69 5.45 19.46
N ASN A 91 -5.77 6.75 19.77
CA ASN A 91 -6.38 7.27 20.98
C ASN A 91 -7.90 7.14 20.82
N ALA A 92 -8.48 6.03 21.23
CA ALA A 92 -9.93 5.81 21.23
C ALA A 92 -10.36 4.94 22.42
N ALA A 93 -10.03 5.41 23.62
CA ALA A 93 -10.54 5.08 24.95
C ALA A 93 -9.71 6.00 25.87
N GLU A 94 -10.20 6.98 26.63
CA GLU A 94 -11.44 7.11 27.36
C GLU A 94 -11.74 8.63 27.46
N SER A 95 -12.81 9.09 26.81
CA SER A 95 -13.47 10.36 27.14
C SER A 95 -14.94 10.03 27.37
N SER A 96 -15.20 9.45 28.54
CA SER A 96 -16.50 9.34 29.20
C SER A 96 -16.24 8.89 30.62
N ALA A 97 -15.80 9.85 31.44
CA ALA A 97 -15.96 9.84 32.89
C ALA A 97 -16.19 11.30 33.29
N ASN A 98 -17.38 11.78 32.94
CA ASN A 98 -18.13 12.69 33.79
C ASN A 98 -19.30 11.89 34.34
#